data_AF-A0A1I0CKZ6-F1
#
_entry.id   AF-A0A1I0CKZ6-F1
#
_cell.length_a   1.000
_cell.length_b   1.000
_cell.length_c   1.000
_cell.angle_alpha   90.00
_cell.angle_beta   90.00
_cell.angle_gamma   90.00
#
_symmetry.space_group_name_H-M   'P 1'
#
loop_
_entity.id
_entity.type
_entity.pdbx_description
1 polymer ?
#
loop_
_entity_poly.entity_id
_entity_poly.type
_entity_poly.pdbx_seq_one_letter_code
_entity_poly.pdbx_strand_id
1 'polypeptide(L)' 'MLGLKIKAYMDARGIKQTFLADKTNMGLTTINAILNGNRKIEANEYYDICKALDKPLDFFFQEEKQTHVR' A
#
# COMPACT_ATOMS: atom_id res chain seq x y z
N MET A 1 6.01 -7.35 -4.60
CA MET A 1 5.71 -5.95 -5.00
C MET A 1 4.79 -5.32 -3.96
N LEU A 2 5.30 -4.43 -3.12
CA LEU A 2 4.58 -3.87 -1.96
C LEU A 2 3.35 -3.04 -2.37
N GLY A 3 3.49 -2.24 -3.45
CA GLY A 3 2.41 -1.41 -3.98
C GLY A 3 1.17 -2.18 -4.41
N LEU A 4 1.34 -3.34 -5.06
CA LEU A 4 0.23 -4.21 -5.45
C LEU A 4 -0.51 -4.79 -4.23
N LYS A 5 0.21 -5.14 -3.15
CA LYS A 5 -0.41 -5.60 -1.89
C LYS A 5 -1.25 -4.51 -1.25
N ILE A 6 -0.74 -3.27 -1.23
CA ILE A 6 -1.46 -2.11 -0.72
C ILE A 6 -2.70 -1.87 -1.57
N LYS A 7 -2.59 -1.93 -2.90
CA LYS A 7 -3.71 -1.77 -3.83
C LYS A 7 -4.80 -2.80 -3.57
N ALA A 8 -4.45 -4.09 -3.51
CA ALA A 8 -5.41 -5.16 -3.22
C ALA A 8 -6.09 -4.98 -1.86
N TYR A 9 -5.34 -4.55 -0.83
CA TYR A 9 -5.89 -4.24 0.48
C TYR A 9 -6.91 -3.11 0.45
N MET A 10 -6.61 -2.05 -0.31
CA MET A 10 -7.49 -0.90 -0.50
C MET A 10 -8.76 -1.28 -1.25
N ASP A 11 -8.63 -1.99 -2.37
CA ASP A 11 -9.74 -2.44 -3.20
C ASP A 11 -10.70 -3.34 -2.41
N ALA A 12 -10.16 -4.28 -1.62
CA ALA A 12 -10.96 -5.17 -0.76
C ALA A 12 -11.75 -4.45 0.35
N ARG A 13 -11.39 -3.20 0.67
CA ARG A 13 -12.02 -2.38 1.72
C ARG A 13 -12.74 -1.15 1.18
N GLY A 14 -12.79 -0.98 -0.13
CA GLY A 14 -13.38 0.21 -0.77
C GLY A 14 -12.65 1.50 -0.45
N ILE A 15 -11.36 1.45 -0.11
CA ILE A 15 -10.55 2.63 0.20
C ILE A 15 -10.13 3.28 -1.12
N LYS A 16 -10.50 4.55 -1.30
CA LYS A 16 -10.18 5.31 -2.51
C LYS A 16 -8.70 5.74 -2.53
N GLN A 17 -8.11 5.79 -3.71
CA GLN A 17 -6.75 6.34 -3.90
C GLN A 17 -6.66 7.82 -3.49
N THR A 18 -7.75 8.58 -3.64
CA THR A 18 -7.85 9.98 -3.19
C THR A 18 -7.66 10.11 -1.69
N PHE A 19 -8.21 9.18 -0.90
CA PHE A 19 -8.02 9.17 0.55
C PHE A 19 -6.54 9.02 0.91
N LEU A 20 -5.83 8.14 0.20
CA LEU A 20 -4.40 7.94 0.41
C LEU A 20 -3.62 9.20 0.03
N ALA A 21 -3.88 9.76 -1.16
CA ALA A 21 -3.25 10.97 -1.66
C ALA A 21 -3.36 12.15 -0.67
N ASP A 22 -4.57 12.37 -0.13
CA ASP A 22 -4.84 13.43 0.85
C ASP A 22 -4.11 13.18 2.18
N LYS A 23 -4.10 11.93 2.65
CA LYS A 23 -3.47 11.57 3.95
C LYS A 23 -1.95 11.57 3.90
N THR A 24 -1.36 11.23 2.78
CA THR A 24 0.10 11.16 2.61
C THR A 24 0.67 12.42 1.98
N ASN A 25 -0.15 13.41 1.65
CA ASN A 25 0.25 14.59 0.89
C ASN A 25 1.00 14.25 -0.41
N MET A 26 0.62 13.14 -1.06
CA MET A 26 1.20 12.67 -2.32
C MET A 26 0.23 12.91 -3.46
N GLY A 27 0.74 13.23 -4.64
CA GLY A 27 -0.09 13.36 -5.84
C GLY A 27 -0.75 12.03 -6.22
N LEU A 28 -1.97 12.09 -6.77
CA LEU A 28 -2.69 10.90 -7.27
C LEU A 28 -1.87 10.11 -8.30
N THR A 29 -1.11 10.78 -9.16
CA THR A 29 -0.22 10.14 -10.14
C THR A 29 0.86 9.31 -9.43
N THR A 30 1.43 9.83 -8.35
CA THR A 30 2.45 9.15 -7.54
C THR A 30 1.86 7.92 -6.86
N ILE A 31 0.69 8.07 -6.22
CA ILE A 31 -0.03 6.96 -5.61
C ILE A 31 -0.36 5.90 -6.66
N ASN A 32 -0.86 6.29 -7.83
CA ASN A 32 -1.18 5.35 -8.90
C ASN A 32 0.05 4.58 -9.39
N ALA A 33 1.18 5.26 -9.58
CA ALA A 33 2.43 4.64 -9.99
C ALA A 33 2.96 3.65 -8.94
N ILE A 34 2.85 4.00 -7.65
CA ILE A 34 3.19 3.13 -6.52
C ILE A 34 2.29 1.89 -6.52
N LEU A 35 0.97 2.08 -6.55
CA LEU A 35 -0.01 1.00 -6.42
C LEU A 35 0.03 0.02 -7.59
N ASN A 36 0.37 0.50 -8.78
CA ASN A 36 0.53 -0.34 -9.97
C ASN A 36 1.93 -0.96 -10.09
N GLY A 37 2.87 -0.65 -9.19
CA GLY A 37 4.24 -1.18 -9.23
C GLY A 37 5.13 -0.56 -10.31
N ASN A 38 4.69 0.53 -10.94
CA ASN A 38 5.46 1.29 -11.92
C ASN A 38 6.58 2.12 -11.27
N ARG A 39 6.52 2.30 -9.95
CA ARG A 39 7.49 3.04 -9.16
C ARG A 39 7.82 2.27 -7.88
N LYS A 40 9.09 2.34 -7.45
CA LYS A 40 9.51 1.85 -6.14
C LYS A 40 9.02 2.80 -5.05
N ILE A 41 8.56 2.25 -3.93
CA ILE A 41 8.13 3.03 -2.77
C ILE A 41 9.35 3.34 -1.92
N GLU A 42 9.53 4.60 -1.55
CA GLU A 42 10.56 5.00 -0.58
C GLU A 42 10.10 4.74 0.87
N ALA A 43 11.04 4.62 1.81
CA ALA A 43 10.72 4.22 3.19
C ALA A 43 9.78 5.20 3.93
N ASN A 44 9.99 6.50 3.72
CA ASN A 44 9.13 7.61 4.14
C ASN A 44 7.72 7.51 3.53
N GLU A 45 7.62 7.30 2.21
CA GLU A 45 6.31 7.16 1.54
C GLU A 45 5.55 5.93 2.05
N TYR A 46 6.27 4.82 2.27
CA TYR A 46 5.68 3.62 2.84
C TYR A 46 5.18 3.86 4.26
N TYR A 47 5.96 4.57 5.07
CA TYR A 47 5.58 4.95 6.42
C TYR A 47 4.29 5.78 6.43
N ASP A 48 4.20 6.79 5.57
CA ASP A 48 3.01 7.62 5.46
C ASP A 48 1.78 6.83 5.00
N ILE A 49 1.95 5.90 4.05
CA ILE A 49 0.88 5.00 3.60
C ILE A 49 0.40 4.11 4.75
N CYS A 50 1.31 3.47 5.49
CA CYS A 50 0.95 2.61 6.62
C CYS A 50 0.23 3.40 7.70
N LYS A 51 0.71 4.61 8.00
CA LYS A 51 0.06 5.53 8.93
C LYS A 51 -1.33 5.95 8.45
N ALA A 52 -1.50 6.24 7.16
CA ALA A 52 -2.79 6.59 6.56
C ALA A 52 -3.81 5.44 6.63
N LEU A 53 -3.33 4.20 6.54
CA LEU A 53 -4.14 2.98 6.59
C LEU A 53 -4.30 2.41 8.02
N ASP A 54 -3.72 3.07 9.01
CA ASP A 54 -3.67 2.62 10.41
C ASP A 54 -3.15 1.18 10.54
N LYS A 55 -1.98 0.94 9.95
CA LYS A 55 -1.29 -0.36 9.96
C LYS A 55 0.16 -0.25 10.41
N PRO A 56 0.67 -1.31 11.07
CA PRO A 56 2.09 -1.38 11.42
C PRO A 56 2.93 -1.54 10.14
N LEU A 57 4.19 -1.09 10.21
CA LEU A 57 5.08 -1.09 9.05
C LEU A 57 5.36 -2.49 8.52
N ASP A 58 5.35 -3.52 9.35
CA ASP A 58 5.55 -4.91 8.91
C ASP A 58 4.34 -5.50 8.17
N PHE A 59 3.17 -4.86 8.20
CA PHE A 59 1.90 -5.42 7.72
C PHE A 59 1.95 -5.89 6.26
N PHE A 60 2.50 -5.08 5.34
CA PHE A 60 2.60 -5.46 3.93
C PHE A 60 3.89 -6.24 3.60
N PHE A 61 4.84 -6.29 4.53
CA PHE A 61 6.06 -7.11 4.39
C PHE A 61 5.82 -8.57 4.71
N GLN A 62 4.75 -8.91 5.44
CA GLN A 62 4.38 -10.31 5.64
C GLN A 62 4.16 -10.97 4.26
N GLU A 63 5.06 -11.90 3.94
CA GLU A 63 4.86 -12.82 2.83
C GLU A 63 3.62 -13.64 3.16
N GLU A 64 2.78 -13.86 2.16
CA GLU A 64 1.67 -14.80 2.29
C GLU A 64 2.28 -16.08 2.83
N LYS A 65 1.92 -16.46 4.07
CA LYS A 65 2.17 -17.81 4.52
C LYS A 65 1.41 -18.66 3.51
N GLN A 66 2.14 -19.21 2.52
CA GLN A 66 1.67 -20.34 1.75
C GLN A 66 1.25 -21.36 2.79
N THR A 67 -0.05 -21.42 3.04
CA THR A 67 -0.63 -22.51 3.79
C THR A 67 -0.52 -23.66 2.81
N HIS A 68 0.63 -24.32 2.84
CA HIS A 68 0.80 -25.63 2.24
C HIS A 68 -0.12 -26.54 3.06
N VAL A 69 -1.39 -26.60 2.66
CA VAL A 69 -2.33 -27.60 3.14
C VAL A 69 -1.79 -28.92 2.61
N ARG A 70 -1.21 -29.68 3.53
CA ARG A 70 -0.77 -31.06 3.32
C ARG A 70 -1.95 -31.96 2.99
#